data_AF-W6KK59-F1
#
_entry.id   AF-W6KK59-F1
#
_cell.length_a   1.000
_cell.length_b   1.000
_cell.length_c   1.000
_cell.angle_alpha   90.00
_cell.angle_beta   90.00
_cell.angle_gamma   90.00
#
_symmetry.space_group_name_H-M   'P 1'
#
loop_
_entity.id
_entity.type
_entity.pdbx_description
1 polymer ?
#
loop_
_entity_poly.entity_id
_entity_poly.type
_entity_poly.pdbx_seq_one_letter_code
_entity_poly.pdbx_strand_id
1 'polypeptide(L)'
;MSHSVIVAALQPGGAADPSSGGVGTPSFLMIIAQDAVPRSLTALAVLQDEHTIAVADRFGFVVLLRLPDTTRTRFSVPIEQMSDAELNAVSRFISKEQDLDEVACHYTGELVTALQVRPYNPSQGADPSLAIHILFYATTMGRVGAYIPFVSEEDAAMAAYVQPVLISRLRALLAPGGGSLPYNHRSNAPRVVAMMGNPTHHVIDGDLMALYRQSSSLMSETSVFTNEAKSAIEEEIETFRRMEAARRKVLGLPPRELPSIADLIAKQRALVTLPE
;
A
#
# COMPACT_ATOMS: atom_id res chain seq x y z
N MET A 1 -21.33 -11.91 11.71
CA MET A 1 -20.28 -11.74 10.69
C MET A 1 -18.98 -11.53 11.45
N SER A 2 -17.89 -12.21 11.09
CA SER A 2 -16.58 -11.97 11.72
C SER A 2 -15.86 -10.86 10.95
N HIS A 3 -15.83 -9.65 11.51
CA HIS A 3 -15.02 -8.56 10.95
C HIS A 3 -13.57 -8.76 11.39
N SER A 4 -12.63 -8.56 10.47
CA SER A 4 -11.19 -8.71 10.73
C SER A 4 -10.60 -7.48 11.40
N VAL A 5 -10.93 -6.30 10.87
CA VAL A 5 -10.46 -5.02 11.39
C VAL A 5 -11.69 -4.20 11.77
N ILE A 6 -11.63 -3.59 12.94
CA ILE A 6 -12.61 -2.61 13.42
C ILE A 6 -11.87 -1.38 13.91
N VAL A 7 -12.40 -0.20 13.59
CA VAL A 7 -11.95 1.07 14.15
C VAL A 7 -12.97 1.50 15.18
N ALA A 8 -12.50 1.80 16.39
CA ALA A 8 -13.35 2.29 17.46
C ALA A 8 -12.90 3.68 17.91
N ALA A 9 -13.86 4.58 18.10
CA ALA A 9 -13.64 5.89 18.68
C ALA A 9 -13.95 5.85 20.18
N LEU A 10 -13.07 6.43 20.98
CA LEU A 10 -13.31 6.68 22.40
C LEU A 10 -14.37 7.79 22.53
N GLN A 11 -15.49 7.48 23.15
CA GLN A 11 -16.47 8.46 23.58
C GLN A 11 -16.18 8.78 25.05
N PRO A 12 -15.70 10.01 25.34
CA PRO A 12 -15.36 10.38 26.70
C PRO A 12 -16.63 10.53 27.54
N GLY A 13 -16.59 9.98 28.75
CA GLY A 13 -17.63 10.18 29.76
C GLY A 13 -17.65 11.61 30.30
N GLY A 14 -18.80 12.00 30.87
CA GLY A 14 -18.98 13.27 31.55
C GLY A 14 -18.37 13.24 32.96
N ALA A 15 -17.61 14.29 33.31
CA ALA A 15 -17.10 14.44 34.66
C ALA A 15 -18.24 14.57 35.68
N ALA A 16 -18.07 13.98 36.86
CA ALA A 16 -18.98 14.19 37.99
C ALA A 16 -18.98 15.69 38.35
N ASP A 17 -20.14 16.34 38.28
CA ASP A 17 -20.27 17.73 38.70
C ASP A 17 -20.30 17.77 40.25
N PRO A 18 -19.27 18.32 40.92
CA PRO A 18 -19.14 18.27 42.37
C PRO A 18 -20.25 19.03 43.10
N SER A 19 -20.99 19.89 42.40
CA SER A 19 -22.10 20.66 42.97
C SER A 19 -23.43 19.90 43.00
N SER A 20 -23.57 18.84 42.20
CA SER A 20 -24.84 18.13 41.97
C SER A 20 -24.96 16.79 42.70
N GLY A 21 -23.89 16.32 43.34
CA GLY A 21 -23.82 14.95 43.87
C GLY A 21 -23.94 13.86 42.79
N GLY A 22 -23.87 14.25 41.50
CA GLY A 22 -24.04 13.37 40.36
C GLY A 22 -22.84 12.45 40.14
N VAL A 23 -23.12 11.18 39.88
CA VAL A 23 -22.12 10.22 39.42
C VAL A 23 -21.76 10.55 37.97
N GLY A 24 -20.47 10.74 37.67
CA GLY A 24 -19.98 10.97 36.31
C GLY A 24 -20.33 9.79 35.39
N THR A 25 -20.51 10.06 34.09
CA THR A 25 -20.81 9.00 33.14
C THR A 25 -19.53 8.30 32.66
N PRO A 26 -19.53 6.98 32.45
CA PRO A 26 -18.33 6.24 32.05
C PRO A 26 -17.93 6.53 30.60
N SER A 27 -16.63 6.49 30.30
CA SER A 27 -16.15 6.47 28.91
C SER A 27 -16.40 5.10 28.28
N PHE A 28 -16.71 5.07 26.99
CA PHE A 28 -16.92 3.83 26.24
C PHE A 28 -16.25 3.86 24.87
N LEU A 29 -15.99 2.67 24.31
CA LEU A 29 -15.48 2.49 22.96
C LEU A 29 -16.64 2.18 22.02
N MET A 30 -16.71 2.92 20.93
CA MET A 30 -17.76 2.77 19.92
C MET A 30 -17.13 2.43 18.59
N ILE A 31 -17.57 1.32 17.97
CA ILE A 31 -17.15 0.97 16.62
C ILE A 31 -17.67 2.04 15.66
N ILE A 32 -16.80 2.57 14.81
CA ILE A 32 -17.11 3.62 13.82
C ILE A 32 -16.81 3.20 12.39
N ALA A 33 -16.03 2.13 12.20
CA ALA A 33 -15.79 1.53 10.90
C ALA A 33 -15.34 0.08 11.03
N GLN A 34 -15.49 -0.67 9.94
CA GLN A 34 -15.12 -2.08 9.86
C GLN A 34 -14.53 -2.41 8.48
N ASP A 35 -13.72 -3.45 8.39
CA ASP A 35 -13.29 -3.99 7.10
C ASP A 35 -14.47 -4.72 6.41
N ALA A 36 -14.65 -4.44 5.12
CA ALA A 36 -15.66 -5.09 4.29
C ALA A 36 -15.28 -6.56 3.99
N VAL A 37 -13.98 -6.89 4.06
CA VAL A 37 -13.47 -8.22 3.71
C VAL A 37 -13.00 -8.93 4.99
N PRO A 38 -13.45 -10.16 5.28
CA PRO A 38 -12.93 -10.91 6.41
C PRO A 38 -11.51 -11.41 6.12
N ARG A 39 -10.54 -10.97 6.94
CA ARG A 39 -9.10 -11.33 6.85
C ARG A 39 -8.59 -12.07 8.08
N SER A 40 -7.69 -13.03 7.87
CA SER A 40 -7.05 -13.77 8.97
C SER A 40 -5.79 -13.06 9.44
N LEU A 41 -5.96 -12.01 10.25
CA LEU A 41 -4.88 -11.09 10.59
C LEU A 41 -3.73 -11.74 11.37
N THR A 42 -2.50 -11.33 11.05
CA THR A 42 -1.27 -11.73 11.75
C THR A 42 -0.51 -10.56 12.33
N ALA A 43 -0.56 -9.38 11.70
CA ALA A 43 0.04 -8.15 12.19
C ALA A 43 -0.77 -6.93 11.74
N LEU A 44 -0.66 -5.84 12.50
CA LEU A 44 -1.31 -4.56 12.23
C LEU A 44 -0.37 -3.41 12.62
N ALA A 45 -0.35 -2.34 11.84
CA ALA A 45 0.32 -1.10 12.18
C ALA A 45 -0.52 0.10 11.72
N VAL A 46 -0.58 1.16 12.52
CA VAL A 46 -1.26 2.41 12.16
C VAL A 46 -0.23 3.35 11.54
N LEU A 47 -0.57 3.96 10.41
CA LEU A 47 0.26 4.97 9.77
C LEU A 47 0.08 6.32 10.49
N GLN A 48 1.01 7.26 10.25
CA GLN A 48 1.05 8.51 11.01
C GLN A 48 -0.06 9.50 10.66
N ASP A 49 -0.78 9.29 9.56
CA ASP A 49 -1.98 10.06 9.23
C ASP A 49 -3.19 9.68 10.08
N GLU A 50 -3.06 8.70 11.00
CA GLU A 50 -4.08 8.19 11.94
C GLU A 50 -5.38 7.66 11.29
N HIS A 51 -5.49 7.78 9.97
CA HIS A 51 -6.62 7.33 9.16
C HIS A 51 -6.27 6.13 8.30
N THR A 52 -4.98 5.81 8.11
CA THR A 52 -4.54 4.64 7.34
C THR A 52 -3.97 3.55 8.25
N ILE A 53 -4.37 2.31 8.02
CA ILE A 53 -3.99 1.13 8.79
C ILE A 53 -3.41 0.12 7.82
N ALA A 54 -2.21 -0.36 8.11
CA ALA A 54 -1.61 -1.51 7.44
C ALA A 54 -1.97 -2.78 8.19
N VAL A 55 -2.47 -3.78 7.47
CA VAL A 55 -2.78 -5.09 8.03
C VAL A 55 -2.12 -6.18 7.22
N ALA A 56 -1.68 -7.22 7.90
CA ALA A 56 -1.13 -8.42 7.30
C ALA A 56 -2.01 -9.62 7.64
N ASP A 57 -2.06 -10.61 6.74
CA ASP A 57 -2.81 -11.84 6.96
C ASP A 57 -1.95 -13.12 6.91
N ARG A 58 -2.56 -14.22 7.36
CA ARG A 58 -1.97 -15.56 7.37
C ARG A 58 -1.61 -16.07 5.97
N PHE A 59 -2.23 -15.53 4.93
CA PHE A 59 -2.00 -15.93 3.54
C PHE A 59 -0.84 -15.16 2.90
N GLY A 60 -0.26 -14.18 3.59
CA GLY A 60 0.86 -13.40 3.07
C GLY A 60 0.44 -12.16 2.29
N PHE A 61 -0.78 -11.66 2.50
CA PHE A 61 -1.17 -10.35 2.01
C PHE A 61 -0.80 -9.28 3.03
N VAL A 62 -0.35 -8.13 2.52
CA VAL A 62 -0.32 -6.85 3.24
C VAL A 62 -1.29 -5.92 2.53
N VAL A 63 -2.19 -5.31 3.30
CA VAL A 63 -3.28 -4.47 2.81
C VAL A 63 -3.25 -3.15 3.57
N LEU A 64 -3.34 -2.05 2.84
CA LEU A 64 -3.54 -0.72 3.40
C LEU A 64 -5.03 -0.39 3.35
N LEU A 65 -5.62 -0.20 4.52
CA LEU A 65 -7.00 0.19 4.71
C LEU A 65 -7.04 1.64 5.17
N ARG A 66 -7.97 2.44 4.65
CA ARG A 66 -8.15 3.84 5.04
C ARG A 66 -9.55 4.07 5.56
N LEU A 67 -9.63 4.82 6.65
CA LEU A 67 -10.87 5.37 7.16
C LEU A 67 -11.30 6.52 6.23
N PRO A 68 -12.47 6.46 5.57
CA PRO A 68 -12.95 7.56 4.76
C PRO A 68 -13.15 8.84 5.58
N ASP A 69 -12.85 10.02 5.03
CA ASP A 69 -13.05 11.31 5.70
C ASP A 69 -14.53 11.58 6.04
N THR A 70 -15.44 10.94 5.30
CA THR A 70 -16.89 11.01 5.52
C THR A 70 -17.37 10.13 6.69
N THR A 71 -16.46 9.42 7.36
CA THR A 71 -16.81 8.53 8.46
C THR A 71 -17.30 9.32 9.67
N ARG A 72 -18.56 9.09 10.05
CA ARG A 72 -19.14 9.60 11.28
C ARG A 72 -18.45 8.97 12.51
N THR A 73 -17.70 9.78 13.24
CA THR A 73 -16.98 9.38 14.47
C THR A 73 -17.76 9.62 15.76
N ARG A 74 -18.85 10.40 15.68
CA ARG A 74 -19.72 10.77 16.82
C ARG A 74 -21.19 10.75 16.42
N PHE A 75 -22.05 10.29 17.32
CA PHE A 75 -23.50 10.36 17.15
C PHE A 75 -24.10 11.57 17.88
N SER A 76 -25.29 11.99 17.45
CA SER A 76 -25.96 13.20 17.95
C SER A 76 -26.44 13.06 19.40
N VAL A 77 -26.64 11.83 19.86
CA VAL A 77 -27.09 11.51 21.22
C VAL A 77 -26.04 10.59 21.84
N PRO A 78 -25.69 10.76 23.13
CA PRO A 78 -24.83 9.81 23.84
C PRO A 78 -25.44 8.41 23.85
N ILE A 79 -24.63 7.36 23.69
CA ILE A 79 -25.10 5.95 23.67
C ILE A 79 -25.92 5.60 24.92
N GLU A 80 -25.57 6.15 26.08
CA GLU A 80 -26.26 5.95 27.37
C GLU A 80 -27.72 6.43 27.37
N GLN A 81 -28.05 7.36 26.47
CA GLN A 81 -29.38 7.95 26.33
C GLN A 81 -30.13 7.36 25.13
N MET A 82 -29.49 6.50 24.34
CA MET A 82 -30.13 5.83 23.22
C MET A 82 -30.94 4.63 23.70
N SER A 83 -32.13 4.48 23.12
CA SER A 83 -32.93 3.27 23.23
C SER A 83 -32.28 2.09 22.49
N ASP A 84 -32.65 0.86 22.84
CA ASP A 84 -32.18 -0.34 22.14
C ASP A 84 -32.46 -0.29 20.62
N ALA A 85 -33.56 0.34 20.22
CA ALA A 85 -33.90 0.51 18.81
C ALA A 85 -32.90 1.43 18.08
N GLU A 86 -32.48 2.52 18.73
CA GLU A 86 -31.48 3.45 18.19
C GLU A 86 -30.09 2.81 18.14
N LEU A 87 -29.70 2.08 19.19
CA LEU A 87 -28.44 1.34 19.20
C LEU A 87 -28.38 0.30 18.07
N ASN A 88 -29.47 -0.42 17.84
CA ASN A 88 -29.58 -1.34 16.71
C ASN A 88 -29.53 -0.63 15.35
N ALA A 89 -30.12 0.56 15.23
CA ALA A 89 -30.04 1.37 14.02
C ALA A 89 -28.61 1.85 13.75
N VAL A 90 -27.90 2.31 14.79
CA VAL A 90 -26.49 2.71 14.72
C VAL A 90 -25.61 1.54 14.29
N SER A 91 -25.77 0.37 14.91
CA SER A 91 -25.02 -0.84 14.52
C SER A 91 -25.27 -1.25 13.07
N ARG A 92 -26.52 -1.14 12.60
CA ARG A 92 -26.88 -1.40 11.19
C ARG A 92 -26.30 -0.37 10.23
N PHE A 93 -26.20 0.89 10.65
CA PHE A 93 -25.59 1.95 9.86
C PHE A 93 -24.09 1.72 9.71
N ILE A 94 -23.37 1.50 10.83
CA ILE A 94 -21.93 1.20 10.81
C ILE A 94 -21.65 0.00 9.90
N SER A 95 -22.44 -1.07 10.05
CA SER A 95 -22.22 -2.30 9.30
C SER A 95 -22.55 -2.24 7.80
N LYS A 96 -23.21 -1.19 7.33
CA LYS A 96 -23.62 -1.04 5.93
C LYS A 96 -22.99 0.16 5.21
N GLU A 97 -22.63 1.20 5.96
CA GLU A 97 -22.27 2.51 5.41
C GLU A 97 -20.90 3.00 5.88
N GLN A 98 -20.22 2.30 6.81
CA GLN A 98 -18.92 2.72 7.34
C GLN A 98 -17.86 1.63 7.16
N ASP A 99 -17.66 1.22 5.92
CA ASP A 99 -16.59 0.30 5.58
C ASP A 99 -15.25 1.06 5.39
N LEU A 100 -14.15 0.38 5.69
CA LEU A 100 -12.80 0.86 5.40
C LEU A 100 -12.49 0.71 3.90
N ASP A 101 -11.83 1.72 3.32
CA ASP A 101 -11.40 1.70 1.93
C ASP A 101 -10.10 0.91 1.77
N GLU A 102 -10.07 -0.08 0.89
CA GLU A 102 -8.83 -0.76 0.49
C GLU A 102 -8.02 0.13 -0.46
N VAL A 103 -6.95 0.75 0.07
CA VAL A 103 -6.08 1.66 -0.68
C VAL A 103 -5.08 0.87 -1.51
N ALA A 104 -4.47 -0.17 -0.95
CA ALA A 104 -3.47 -0.98 -1.62
C ALA A 104 -3.49 -2.41 -1.09
N CYS A 105 -3.13 -3.35 -1.95
CA CYS A 105 -3.03 -4.76 -1.61
C CYS A 105 -1.80 -5.36 -2.28
N HIS A 106 -1.01 -6.11 -1.52
CA HIS A 106 0.18 -6.77 -2.04
C HIS A 106 0.37 -8.15 -1.42
N TYR A 107 0.57 -9.14 -2.29
CA TYR A 107 0.95 -10.50 -1.90
C TYR A 107 2.48 -10.60 -1.79
N THR A 108 2.99 -10.78 -0.56
CA THR A 108 4.43 -10.87 -0.30
C THR A 108 5.02 -12.24 -0.63
N GLY A 109 4.18 -13.26 -0.81
CA GLY A 109 4.59 -14.65 -1.02
C GLY A 109 4.79 -15.47 0.25
N GLU A 110 4.79 -14.84 1.43
CA GLU A 110 5.09 -15.47 2.72
C GLU A 110 4.25 -14.88 3.85
N LEU A 111 3.99 -15.67 4.91
CA LEU A 111 3.27 -15.18 6.08
C LEU A 111 4.04 -14.03 6.75
N VAL A 112 3.39 -12.88 6.86
CA VAL A 112 3.95 -11.70 7.53
C VAL A 112 3.69 -11.79 9.03
N THR A 113 4.73 -11.64 9.83
CA THR A 113 4.71 -11.80 11.30
C THR A 113 4.77 -10.47 12.04
N ALA A 114 5.27 -9.41 11.41
CA ALA A 114 5.34 -8.09 12.01
C ALA A 114 5.21 -6.99 10.95
N LEU A 115 4.58 -5.89 11.34
CA LEU A 115 4.52 -4.63 10.60
C LEU A 115 5.02 -3.50 11.50
N GLN A 116 5.88 -2.62 10.98
CA GLN A 116 6.38 -1.48 11.73
C GLN A 116 6.51 -0.25 10.84
N VAL A 117 5.89 0.86 11.27
CA VAL A 117 6.02 2.15 10.60
C VAL A 117 7.20 2.92 11.20
N ARG A 118 8.05 3.50 10.35
CA ARG A 118 9.15 4.38 10.77
C ARG A 118 9.13 5.69 9.97
N PRO A 119 9.24 6.85 10.63
CA PRO A 119 9.45 8.10 9.92
C PRO A 119 10.85 8.11 9.29
N TYR A 120 10.94 8.65 8.09
CA TYR A 120 12.18 8.83 7.35
C TYR A 120 12.13 10.17 6.63
N ASN A 121 13.17 10.99 6.78
CA ASN A 121 13.32 12.21 6.02
C ASN A 121 14.67 12.18 5.28
N PRO A 122 14.66 12.09 3.94
CA PRO A 122 15.90 12.04 3.15
C PRO A 122 16.74 13.32 3.28
N SER A 123 16.12 14.45 3.61
CA SER A 123 16.80 15.73 3.81
C SER A 123 17.42 15.88 5.22
N GLN A 124 17.32 14.85 6.07
CA GLN A 124 17.72 14.89 7.48
C GLN A 124 17.07 16.07 8.26
N GLY A 125 15.85 16.46 7.86
CA GLY A 125 15.09 17.53 8.50
C GLY A 125 15.27 18.92 7.90
N ALA A 126 16.09 19.09 6.86
CA ALA A 126 16.23 20.37 6.16
C ALA A 126 14.95 20.78 5.39
N ASP A 127 14.22 19.78 4.87
CA ASP A 127 12.94 19.96 4.21
C ASP A 127 11.89 18.99 4.82
N PRO A 128 10.93 19.50 5.60
CA PRO A 128 9.89 18.67 6.19
C PRO A 128 8.89 18.12 5.16
N SER A 129 8.80 18.73 3.97
CA SER A 129 7.87 18.27 2.91
C SER A 129 8.28 16.92 2.30
N LEU A 130 9.55 16.55 2.47
CA LEU A 130 10.09 15.27 2.00
C LEU A 130 10.00 14.16 3.06
N ALA A 131 9.46 14.45 4.24
CA ALA A 131 9.26 13.44 5.27
C ALA A 131 8.24 12.39 4.79
N ILE A 132 8.64 11.13 4.85
CA ILE A 132 7.81 9.98 4.50
C ILE A 132 7.77 8.98 5.65
N HIS A 133 6.82 8.05 5.59
CA HIS A 133 6.73 6.95 6.53
C HIS A 133 6.95 5.64 5.79
N ILE A 134 7.98 4.90 6.19
CA ILE A 134 8.30 3.60 5.62
C ILE A 134 7.62 2.53 6.46
N LEU A 135 6.86 1.66 5.81
CA LEU A 135 6.24 0.50 6.44
C LEU A 135 7.14 -0.71 6.22
N PHE A 136 7.80 -1.16 7.27
CA PHE A 136 8.58 -2.39 7.29
C PHE A 136 7.70 -3.59 7.57
N TYR A 137 8.02 -4.72 6.97
CA TYR A 137 7.41 -6.01 7.27
C TYR A 137 8.47 -7.09 7.47
N ALA A 138 8.18 -8.05 8.33
CA ALA A 138 8.98 -9.26 8.52
C ALA A 138 8.13 -10.50 8.25
N THR A 139 8.72 -11.56 7.70
CA THR A 139 8.04 -12.82 7.37
C THR A 139 8.50 -13.98 8.25
N THR A 140 7.75 -15.09 8.22
CA THR A 140 8.11 -16.33 8.95
C THR A 140 9.44 -16.93 8.54
N MET A 141 9.88 -16.72 7.29
CA MET A 141 11.14 -17.25 6.77
C MET A 141 12.32 -16.29 6.98
N GLY A 142 12.11 -15.20 7.73
CA GLY A 142 13.16 -14.23 8.06
C GLY A 142 13.40 -13.17 6.98
N ARG A 143 12.53 -13.07 5.96
CA ARG A 143 12.59 -11.95 5.01
C ARG A 143 12.14 -10.67 5.69
N VAL A 144 12.88 -9.59 5.47
CA VAL A 144 12.49 -8.23 5.83
C VAL A 144 12.30 -7.43 4.55
N GLY A 145 11.19 -6.73 4.42
CA GLY A 145 10.92 -5.83 3.30
C GLY A 145 10.34 -4.51 3.78
N ALA A 146 10.17 -3.59 2.83
CA ALA A 146 9.69 -2.24 3.11
C ALA A 146 8.77 -1.75 1.99
N TYR A 147 7.66 -1.11 2.38
CA TYR A 147 6.84 -0.29 1.49
C TYR A 147 7.23 1.17 1.68
N ILE A 148 7.54 1.81 0.56
CA ILE A 148 7.99 3.19 0.51
C ILE A 148 6.99 3.97 -0.36
N PRO A 149 6.32 5.00 0.18
CA PRO A 149 5.40 5.79 -0.61
C PRO A 149 6.18 6.62 -1.66
N PHE A 150 5.57 6.79 -2.83
CA PHE A 150 6.08 7.73 -3.83
C PHE A 150 5.83 9.17 -3.37
N VAL A 151 6.85 10.02 -3.50
CA VAL A 151 6.75 11.45 -3.15
C VAL A 151 6.05 12.23 -4.27
N SER A 152 6.22 11.81 -5.52
CA SER A 152 5.57 12.43 -6.68
C SER A 152 4.67 11.46 -7.43
N GLU A 153 3.56 11.97 -7.96
CA GLU A 153 2.67 11.19 -8.80
C GLU A 153 3.39 10.77 -10.10
N GLU A 154 4.31 11.60 -10.60
CA GLU A 154 5.12 11.35 -11.80
C GLU A 154 5.99 10.10 -11.62
N ASP A 155 6.64 9.96 -10.46
CA ASP A 155 7.44 8.78 -10.12
C ASP A 155 6.55 7.54 -10.06
N ALA A 156 5.39 7.63 -9.42
CA ALA A 156 4.44 6.52 -9.31
C ALA A 156 3.89 6.09 -10.69
N ALA A 157 3.49 7.06 -11.52
CA ALA A 157 2.96 6.81 -12.86
C ALA A 157 4.02 6.18 -13.77
N MET A 158 5.25 6.68 -13.71
CA MET A 158 6.36 6.11 -14.45
C MET A 158 6.66 4.68 -13.97
N ALA A 159 6.74 4.46 -12.66
CA ALA A 159 7.02 3.14 -12.10
C ALA A 159 5.93 2.11 -12.44
N ALA A 160 4.66 2.53 -12.40
CA ALA A 160 3.51 1.71 -12.81
C ALA A 160 3.56 1.32 -14.29
N TYR A 161 4.09 2.19 -15.15
CA TYR A 161 4.29 1.88 -16.57
C TYR A 161 5.50 0.95 -16.79
N VAL A 162 6.63 1.21 -16.12
CA VAL A 162 7.87 0.45 -16.32
C VAL A 162 7.75 -0.99 -15.82
N GLN A 163 7.05 -1.23 -14.72
CA GLN A 163 6.90 -2.56 -14.14
C GLN A 163 6.44 -3.63 -15.15
N PRO A 164 5.28 -3.51 -15.84
CA PRO A 164 4.85 -4.52 -16.82
C PRO A 164 5.81 -4.66 -18.00
N VAL A 165 6.46 -3.58 -18.45
CA VAL A 165 7.49 -3.62 -19.50
C VAL A 165 8.65 -4.50 -19.04
N LEU A 166 9.17 -4.29 -17.83
CA LEU A 166 10.24 -5.12 -17.25
C LEU A 166 9.82 -6.58 -17.09
N ILE A 167 8.62 -6.86 -16.57
CA ILE A 167 8.14 -8.24 -16.41
C ILE A 167 8.08 -8.96 -17.77
N SER A 168 7.62 -8.28 -18.83
CA SER A 168 7.50 -8.88 -20.17
C SER A 168 8.85 -9.25 -20.81
N ARG A 169 9.94 -8.61 -20.34
CA ARG A 169 11.30 -8.76 -20.88
C ARG A 169 12.23 -9.52 -19.94
N LEU A 170 11.75 -9.87 -18.76
CA LEU A 170 12.44 -10.74 -17.83
C LEU A 170 12.69 -12.08 -18.52
N ARG A 171 13.93 -12.54 -18.60
CA ARG A 171 14.16 -13.94 -18.97
C ARG A 171 13.41 -14.78 -17.94
N ALA A 172 12.56 -15.68 -18.38
CA ALA A 172 12.06 -16.74 -17.51
C ALA A 172 13.32 -17.52 -17.04
N LEU A 173 13.86 -17.16 -15.88
CA LEU A 173 14.94 -17.92 -15.23
C LEU A 173 14.48 -19.33 -14.83
N LEU A 174 13.25 -19.68 -15.18
CA LEU A 174 12.53 -20.87 -14.79
C LEU A 174 11.75 -21.43 -15.99
N ALA A 175 12.41 -22.28 -16.76
CA ALA A 175 11.74 -23.37 -17.47
C ALA A 175 12.74 -24.55 -17.59
N PRO A 176 12.37 -25.82 -17.32
CA PRO A 176 11.18 -26.38 -16.68
C PRO A 176 11.52 -27.03 -15.31
N GLY A 177 10.91 -26.57 -14.21
CA GLY A 177 10.98 -27.32 -12.94
C GLY A 177 10.95 -26.48 -11.65
N GLY A 178 11.33 -25.20 -11.71
CA GLY A 178 11.11 -24.25 -10.61
C GLY A 178 9.99 -23.28 -11.00
N GLY A 179 9.15 -22.92 -10.04
CA GLY A 179 7.96 -22.07 -10.13
C GLY A 179 7.70 -21.33 -11.44
N SER A 180 6.70 -21.78 -12.19
CA SER A 180 6.03 -20.96 -13.19
C SER A 180 5.59 -19.65 -12.52
N LEU A 181 6.01 -18.50 -13.05
CA LEU A 181 5.14 -17.31 -12.97
C LEU A 181 3.82 -17.73 -13.63
N PRO A 182 2.66 -17.69 -12.94
CA PRO A 182 1.45 -18.23 -13.52
C PRO A 182 1.08 -17.47 -14.81
N TYR A 183 1.42 -18.02 -15.97
CA TYR A 183 1.10 -17.42 -17.26
C TYR A 183 -0.34 -17.81 -17.63
N ASN A 184 -1.24 -16.83 -17.74
CA ASN A 184 -2.63 -17.09 -18.10
C ASN A 184 -2.78 -17.04 -19.62
N HIS A 185 -2.91 -18.20 -20.27
CA HIS A 185 -3.06 -18.33 -21.73
C HIS A 185 -4.32 -17.63 -22.30
N ARG A 186 -5.25 -17.14 -21.45
CA ARG A 186 -6.42 -16.38 -21.89
C ARG A 186 -6.22 -14.87 -21.98
N SER A 187 -5.21 -14.31 -21.32
CA SER A 187 -5.04 -12.84 -21.21
C SER A 187 -3.69 -12.32 -21.71
N ASN A 188 -2.81 -13.18 -22.24
CA ASN A 188 -1.49 -12.79 -22.75
C ASN A 188 -0.69 -11.91 -21.77
N ALA A 189 -0.77 -12.20 -20.46
CA ALA A 189 -0.07 -11.44 -19.42
C ALA A 189 0.50 -12.38 -18.33
N PRO A 190 1.69 -12.08 -17.79
CA PRO A 190 2.25 -12.80 -16.65
C PRO A 190 1.41 -12.53 -15.40
N ARG A 191 0.80 -13.56 -14.78
CA ARG A 191 0.24 -13.39 -13.43
C ARG A 191 1.42 -13.39 -12.45
N VAL A 192 1.54 -12.33 -11.68
CA VAL A 192 2.01 -12.42 -10.28
C VAL A 192 1.05 -13.38 -9.57
N VAL A 193 1.54 -14.27 -8.71
CA VAL A 193 0.79 -15.35 -8.04
C VAL A 193 -0.52 -14.84 -7.41
N ALA A 194 -1.58 -14.80 -8.20
CA ALA A 194 -2.95 -14.54 -7.77
C ALA A 194 -3.61 -15.90 -7.55
N MET A 195 -3.31 -16.51 -6.40
CA MET A 195 -4.18 -17.53 -5.82
C MET A 195 -4.95 -16.91 -4.65
N MET A 196 -6.27 -16.83 -4.85
CA MET A 196 -7.35 -16.54 -3.90
C MET A 196 -7.38 -15.11 -3.31
N GLY A 197 -8.44 -14.37 -3.65
CA GLY A 197 -8.87 -13.19 -2.90
C GLY A 197 -8.81 -11.90 -3.69
N ASN A 198 -7.70 -11.16 -3.60
CA ASN A 198 -7.60 -9.80 -4.10
C ASN A 198 -6.44 -9.64 -5.10
N PRO A 199 -6.63 -8.95 -6.24
CA PRO A 199 -5.53 -8.62 -7.13
C PRO A 199 -4.59 -7.64 -6.44
N THR A 200 -3.27 -7.84 -6.53
CA THR A 200 -2.28 -6.82 -6.11
C THR A 200 -2.57 -5.52 -6.86
N HIS A 201 -2.69 -4.41 -6.14
CA HIS A 201 -2.95 -3.09 -6.73
C HIS A 201 -2.31 -1.97 -5.91
N HIS A 202 -1.99 -0.86 -6.59
CA HIS A 202 -1.33 0.32 -6.01
C HIS A 202 0.00 0.04 -5.28
N VAL A 203 0.69 -1.05 -5.66
CA VAL A 203 2.04 -1.39 -5.18
C VAL A 203 2.93 -1.70 -6.38
N ILE A 204 4.13 -1.13 -6.37
CA ILE A 204 5.17 -1.37 -7.37
C ILE A 204 6.24 -2.29 -6.78
N ASP A 205 6.66 -3.29 -7.54
CA ASP A 205 7.72 -4.22 -7.16
C ASP A 205 9.10 -3.56 -7.32
N GLY A 206 9.66 -3.12 -6.19
CA GLY A 206 10.99 -2.53 -6.13
C GLY A 206 12.13 -3.53 -6.36
N ASP A 207 11.91 -4.83 -6.15
CA ASP A 207 12.93 -5.86 -6.37
C ASP A 207 13.19 -6.04 -7.87
N LEU A 208 12.14 -5.91 -8.69
CA LEU A 208 12.25 -5.94 -10.15
C LEU A 208 13.12 -4.79 -10.69
N MET A 209 12.95 -3.58 -10.14
CA MET A 209 13.77 -2.41 -10.49
C MET A 209 15.24 -2.62 -10.05
N ALA A 210 15.44 -3.22 -8.87
CA ALA A 210 16.78 -3.56 -8.39
C ALA A 210 17.47 -4.61 -9.28
N LEU A 211 16.73 -5.61 -9.78
CA LEU A 211 17.23 -6.61 -10.73
C LEU A 211 17.61 -5.97 -12.07
N TYR A 212 16.77 -5.08 -12.61
CA TYR A 212 17.09 -4.34 -13.83
C TYR A 212 18.39 -3.55 -13.67
N ARG A 213 18.58 -2.86 -12.54
CA ARG A 213 19.83 -2.16 -12.22
C ARG A 213 21.04 -3.09 -12.17
N GLN A 214 20.96 -4.18 -11.41
CA GLN A 214 22.07 -5.12 -11.23
C GLN A 214 22.52 -5.73 -12.56
N SER A 215 21.56 -5.99 -13.45
CA SER A 215 21.83 -6.51 -14.78
C SER A 215 22.75 -5.60 -15.61
N SER A 216 22.77 -4.28 -15.36
CA SER A 216 23.58 -3.29 -16.10
C SER A 216 25.03 -3.20 -15.66
N SER A 217 25.43 -3.88 -14.58
CA SER A 217 26.85 -4.02 -14.23
C SER A 217 27.52 -5.03 -15.16
N LEU A 218 28.54 -4.60 -15.90
CA LEU A 218 29.30 -5.37 -16.90
C LEU A 218 29.91 -6.70 -16.40
N MET A 219 29.83 -7.01 -15.10
CA MET A 219 30.40 -8.22 -14.48
C MET A 219 29.36 -9.28 -14.07
N SER A 220 28.08 -9.11 -14.40
CA SER A 220 27.05 -10.08 -14.00
C SER A 220 26.81 -11.14 -15.10
N GLU A 221 27.49 -12.27 -15.00
CA GLU A 221 27.19 -13.50 -15.77
C GLU A 221 25.75 -14.02 -15.51
N THR A 222 25.08 -13.49 -14.48
CA THR A 222 23.73 -13.82 -14.04
C THR A 222 22.68 -12.77 -14.43
N SER A 223 22.92 -11.98 -15.48
CA SER A 223 21.98 -10.97 -15.95
C SER A 223 20.63 -11.57 -16.39
N VAL A 224 19.57 -11.16 -15.69
CA VAL A 224 18.17 -11.60 -15.95
C VAL A 224 17.59 -10.98 -17.23
N PHE A 225 18.21 -9.91 -17.73
CA PHE A 225 17.82 -9.23 -18.97
C PHE A 225 18.90 -9.44 -20.05
N THR A 226 18.49 -9.74 -21.28
CA THR A 226 19.42 -9.74 -22.45
C THR A 226 19.81 -8.28 -22.77
N ASN A 227 20.94 -8.05 -23.43
CA ASN A 227 21.28 -6.69 -23.90
C ASN A 227 20.25 -6.14 -24.91
N GLU A 228 19.72 -7.02 -25.76
CA GLU A 228 18.62 -6.69 -26.69
C GLU A 228 17.35 -6.29 -25.94
N ALA A 229 17.00 -7.01 -24.88
CA ALA A 229 15.84 -6.71 -24.04
C ALA A 229 16.00 -5.35 -23.37
N LYS A 230 17.20 -5.00 -22.88
CA LYS A 230 17.45 -3.67 -22.30
C LYS A 230 17.28 -2.55 -23.32
N SER A 231 17.87 -2.71 -24.51
CA SER A 231 17.69 -1.74 -25.59
C SER A 231 16.21 -1.57 -25.95
N ALA A 232 15.46 -2.66 -26.02
CA ALA A 232 14.02 -2.64 -26.28
C ALA A 232 13.23 -1.97 -25.14
N ILE A 233 13.59 -2.22 -23.88
CA ILE A 233 12.98 -1.58 -22.70
C ILE A 233 13.18 -0.06 -22.76
N GLU A 234 14.41 0.38 -23.01
CA GLU A 234 14.75 1.81 -23.07
C GLU A 234 14.00 2.51 -24.22
N GLU A 235 13.94 1.87 -25.39
CA GLU A 235 13.19 2.38 -26.54
C GLU A 235 11.68 2.48 -26.23
N GLU A 236 11.09 1.41 -25.70
CA GLU A 236 9.66 1.34 -25.37
C GLU A 236 9.29 2.43 -24.35
N ILE A 237 10.12 2.64 -23.34
CA ILE A 237 9.92 3.68 -22.32
C ILE A 237 10.01 5.08 -22.90
N GLU A 238 10.95 5.32 -23.82
CA GLU A 238 11.06 6.61 -24.48
C GLU A 238 9.88 6.87 -25.42
N THR A 239 9.37 5.84 -26.11
CA THR A 239 8.13 5.97 -26.89
C THR A 239 6.94 6.35 -26.02
N PHE A 240 6.83 5.74 -24.83
CA PHE A 240 5.77 6.07 -23.88
C PHE A 240 5.82 7.53 -23.42
N ARG A 241 7.00 8.04 -23.06
CA ARG A 241 7.14 9.46 -22.69
C ARG A 241 6.65 10.39 -23.78
N ARG A 242 7.03 10.11 -25.04
CA ARG A 242 6.59 10.92 -26.20
C ARG A 242 5.08 10.80 -26.41
N MET A 243 4.51 9.60 -26.28
CA MET A 243 3.06 9.39 -26.42
C MET A 243 2.27 10.12 -25.34
N GLU A 244 2.72 10.07 -24.08
CA GLU A 244 2.05 10.77 -22.98
C GLU A 244 2.13 12.29 -23.16
N ALA A 245 3.29 12.83 -23.53
CA ALA A 245 3.44 14.25 -23.84
C ALA A 245 2.50 14.69 -24.99
N ALA A 246 2.41 13.89 -26.05
CA ALA A 246 1.49 14.14 -27.17
C ALA A 246 0.02 14.05 -26.74
N ARG A 247 -0.35 13.06 -25.93
CA ARG A 247 -1.70 12.87 -25.40
C ARG A 247 -2.14 14.06 -24.57
N ARG A 248 -1.31 14.55 -23.66
CA ARG A 248 -1.61 15.73 -22.84
C ARG A 248 -1.77 16.98 -23.69
N LYS A 249 -0.94 17.16 -24.72
CA LYS A 249 -1.08 18.26 -25.69
C LYS A 249 -2.42 18.22 -26.42
N VAL A 250 -2.87 17.03 -26.86
CA VAL A 250 -4.17 16.86 -27.53
C VAL A 250 -5.34 17.14 -26.57
N LEU A 251 -5.22 16.71 -25.32
CA LEU A 251 -6.24 16.91 -24.29
C LEU A 251 -6.23 18.32 -23.66
N GLY A 252 -5.31 19.21 -24.06
CA GLY A 252 -5.16 20.53 -23.46
C GLY A 252 -4.74 20.49 -21.98
N LEU A 253 -4.13 19.40 -21.54
CA LEU A 253 -3.68 19.22 -20.17
C LEU A 253 -2.30 19.88 -19.97
N PRO A 254 -1.98 20.37 -18.74
CA PRO A 254 -0.67 20.92 -18.43
C PRO A 254 0.45 19.93 -18.76
N PRO A 255 1.63 20.39 -19.24
CA PRO A 255 2.76 19.50 -19.50
C PRO A 255 3.15 18.75 -18.22
N ARG A 256 3.53 17.49 -18.37
CA ARG A 256 3.98 16.62 -17.27
C ARG A 256 5.30 16.00 -17.66
N GLU A 257 6.32 16.17 -16.83
CA GLU A 257 7.64 15.59 -17.05
C GLU A 257 7.75 14.28 -16.27
N LEU A 258 7.92 13.17 -17.00
CA LEU A 258 8.12 11.86 -16.39
C LEU A 258 9.61 11.61 -16.16
N PRO A 259 10.02 11.09 -14.99
CA PRO A 259 11.42 10.87 -14.64
C PRO A 259 12.09 9.82 -15.55
N SER A 260 13.42 9.85 -15.63
CA SER A 260 14.18 8.77 -16.25
C SER A 260 14.10 7.48 -15.42
N ILE A 261 14.32 6.31 -16.03
CA ILE A 261 14.43 5.05 -15.26
C ILE A 261 15.63 5.15 -14.29
N ALA A 262 16.71 5.77 -14.75
CA ALA A 262 17.89 6.01 -13.94
C ALA A 262 17.57 6.90 -12.73
N ASP A 263 16.74 7.93 -12.91
CA ASP A 263 16.29 8.80 -11.81
C ASP A 263 15.42 8.03 -10.82
N LEU A 264 14.48 7.20 -11.31
CA LEU A 264 13.64 6.36 -10.47
C LEU A 264 14.49 5.41 -9.60
N ILE A 265 15.48 4.76 -10.21
CA ILE A 265 16.43 3.87 -9.53
C ILE A 265 17.29 4.65 -8.53
N ALA A 266 17.76 5.84 -8.90
CA ALA A 266 18.57 6.68 -8.02
C ALA A 266 17.77 7.12 -6.78
N LYS A 267 16.51 7.54 -6.97
CA LYS A 267 15.58 7.85 -5.89
C LYS A 267 15.35 6.65 -4.97
N GLN A 268 15.08 5.46 -5.54
CA GLN A 268 14.92 4.24 -4.74
C GLN A 268 16.17 3.93 -3.91
N ARG A 269 17.38 4.11 -4.47
CA ARG A 269 18.64 3.87 -3.76
C ARG A 269 18.84 4.84 -2.59
N ALA A 270 18.57 6.13 -2.79
CA ALA A 270 18.73 7.14 -1.76
C ALA A 270 17.88 6.83 -0.50
N LEU A 271 16.73 6.17 -0.70
CA LEU A 271 15.82 5.75 0.37
C LEU A 271 16.29 4.49 1.12
N VAL A 272 17.11 3.64 0.48
CA VAL A 272 17.61 2.37 1.06
C VAL A 272 18.92 2.56 1.83
N THR A 273 19.71 3.60 1.51
CA THR A 273 20.85 4.01 2.32
C THR A 273 20.34 4.72 3.58
N LEU A 274 19.96 3.93 4.58
CA LEU A 274 19.70 4.44 5.93
C LEU A 274 20.98 5.15 6.43
N PRO A 275 20.90 6.37 6.99
CA PRO A 275 22.00 6.91 7.76
C PRO A 275 22.27 5.97 8.95
N GLU A 276 23.56 5.69 9.19
CA GLU A 276 24.03 4.93 10.36
C GLU A 276 23.61 5.55 11.69
#